data_AF-A0AAW9EC91-F1
#
_entry.id   AF-A0AAW9EC91-F1
#
_cell.length_a   1.000
_cell.length_b   1.000
_cell.length_c   1.000
_cell.angle_alpha   90.00
_cell.angle_beta   90.00
_cell.angle_gamma   90.00
#
_symmetry.space_group_name_H-M   'P 1'
#
loop_
_entity.id
_entity.type
_entity.pdbx_description
1 polymer ?
#
loop_
_entity_poly.entity_id
_entity_poly.type
_entity_poly.pdbx_seq_one_letter_code
_entity_poly.pdbx_strand_id
1 'polypeptide(L)' 'MTDETVKSLAEEIQTPVERLVQQFADAGIKKTVSDSVSQKEKETLLAWLNRDKASTSQPDKLT' A
#
# COMPACT_ATOMS: atom_id res chain seq x y z
N MET A 1 7.56 19.21 -0.54
CA MET A 1 6.60 18.21 -1.03
C MET A 1 7.34 17.38 -2.06
N THR A 2 7.62 16.11 -1.73
CA THR A 2 8.27 15.16 -2.64
C THR A 2 7.17 14.19 -3.04
N ASP A 3 6.64 14.36 -4.25
CA ASP A 3 5.71 13.40 -4.82
C ASP A 3 6.55 12.22 -5.34
N GLU A 4 6.31 11.03 -4.80
CA GLU A 4 7.09 9.82 -5.09
C GLU A 4 6.23 8.89 -5.93
N THR A 5 6.74 8.39 -7.05
CA THR A 5 5.95 7.46 -7.87
C THR A 5 5.67 6.15 -7.15
N VAL A 6 4.58 5.47 -7.49
CA VAL A 6 4.22 4.15 -6.93
C VAL A 6 5.40 3.18 -7.11
N LYS A 7 6.10 3.27 -8.24
CA LYS A 7 7.31 2.50 -8.54
C LYS A 7 8.46 2.83 -7.60
N SER A 8 8.83 4.10 -7.44
CA SER A 8 9.91 4.52 -6.52
C SER A 8 9.60 4.11 -5.08
N LEU A 9 8.37 4.33 -4.63
CA LEU A 9 7.94 3.95 -3.30
C LEU A 9 8.02 2.43 -3.09
N ALA A 10 7.54 1.64 -4.05
CA ALA A 10 7.63 0.19 -4.04
C ALA A 10 9.09 -0.30 -3.96
N GLU A 11 10.00 0.30 -4.73
CA GLU A 11 11.43 -0.02 -4.70
C GLU A 11 12.08 0.34 -3.36
N GLU A 12 11.73 1.49 -2.78
CA GLU A 12 12.22 1.97 -1.46
C GLU A 12 11.86 1.00 -0.33
N ILE A 13 10.60 0.57 -0.25
CA ILE A 13 10.13 -0.39 0.78
C ILE A 13 10.22 -1.86 0.34
N GLN A 14 10.94 -2.14 -0.76
CA GLN A 14 11.10 -3.46 -1.38
C GLN A 14 9.79 -4.28 -1.47
N THR A 15 8.69 -3.59 -1.77
CA THR A 15 7.35 -4.17 -1.88
C THR A 15 6.93 -4.16 -3.34
N PRO A 16 6.30 -5.22 -3.88
CA PRO A 16 5.90 -5.22 -5.28
C PRO A 16 4.99 -4.04 -5.62
N VAL A 17 5.25 -3.37 -6.75
CA VAL A 17 4.40 -2.26 -7.23
C VAL A 17 2.95 -2.73 -7.37
N GLU A 18 2.73 -3.97 -7.82
CA GLU A 18 1.41 -4.59 -7.91
C GLU A 18 0.71 -4.70 -6.55
N ARG A 19 1.44 -5.04 -5.49
CA ARG A 19 0.89 -5.07 -4.12
C ARG A 19 0.49 -3.67 -3.65
N LEU A 20 1.30 -2.67 -3.98
CA LEU A 20 0.98 -1.27 -3.68
C LEU A 20 -0.27 -0.82 -4.43
N VAL A 21 -0.32 -1.05 -5.75
CA VAL A 21 -1.48 -0.74 -6.61
C VAL A 21 -2.75 -1.43 -6.12
N GLN A 22 -2.64 -2.70 -5.73
CA GLN A 22 -3.78 -3.46 -5.22
C GLN A 22 -4.29 -2.89 -3.89
N GLN A 23 -3.40 -2.46 -2.99
CA GLN A 23 -3.80 -1.81 -1.75
C GLN A 23 -4.40 -0.43 -1.95
N PHE A 24 -3.87 0.35 -2.90
CA PHE A 24 -4.54 1.59 -3.32
C PHE A 24 -5.94 1.28 -3.82
N ALA A 25 -6.10 0.26 -4.68
CA ALA A 25 -7.40 -0.12 -5.22
C ALA A 25 -8.38 -0.57 -4.12
N ASP A 26 -7.92 -1.31 -3.12
CA ASP A 26 -8.72 -1.73 -1.96
C ASP A 26 -9.15 -0.54 -1.10
N ALA A 27 -8.29 0.46 -0.94
CA ALA A 27 -8.62 1.75 -0.33
C ALA A 27 -9.57 2.62 -1.18
N GLY A 28 -9.98 2.15 -2.37
CA GLY A 28 -10.83 2.89 -3.32
C GLY A 28 -10.05 3.89 -4.19
N ILE A 29 -8.73 3.84 -4.16
CA ILE A 29 -7.82 4.72 -4.89
C ILE A 29 -7.30 3.97 -6.13
N LYS A 30 -7.79 4.32 -7.31
CA LYS A 30 -7.32 3.71 -8.57
C LYS A 30 -6.01 4.36 -9.01
N LYS A 31 -4.89 3.75 -8.66
CA LYS A 31 -3.53 4.16 -9.06
C LYS A 31 -2.90 3.13 -9.98
N THR A 32 -1.88 3.52 -10.73
CA THR A 32 -1.11 2.62 -11.60
C THR A 32 0.36 2.61 -11.23
N VAL A 33 1.10 1.59 -11.69
CA VAL A 33 2.54 1.46 -11.42
C VAL A 33 3.38 2.66 -11.87
N SER A 34 2.90 3.41 -12.87
CA SER A 34 3.57 4.60 -13.39
C SER A 34 2.99 5.90 -12.82
N ASP A 35 2.03 5.79 -11.92
CA ASP A 35 1.37 6.93 -11.28
C ASP A 35 2.19 7.45 -10.09
N SER A 36 1.86 8.67 -9.70
CA SER A 36 2.48 9.45 -8.64
C SER A 36 1.73 9.23 -7.32
N VAL A 37 2.42 8.91 -6.22
CA VAL A 37 1.81 8.79 -4.89
C VAL A 37 1.92 10.11 -4.17
N SER A 38 0.79 10.75 -3.92
CA SER A 38 0.73 11.92 -3.05
C SER A 38 0.73 11.53 -1.58
N GLN A 39 1.17 12.45 -0.72
CA GLN A 39 1.29 12.23 0.73
C GLN A 39 -0.01 11.72 1.37
N LYS A 40 -1.16 12.25 0.96
CA LYS A 40 -2.49 11.83 1.45
C LYS A 40 -2.82 10.37 1.10
N GLU A 41 -2.38 9.92 -0.07
CA GLU A 41 -2.57 8.55 -0.53
C GLU A 41 -1.63 7.62 0.24
N LYS A 42 -0.37 8.04 0.45
CA LYS A 42 0.62 7.34 1.27
C LYS A 42 0.11 7.15 2.71
N GLU A 43 -0.47 8.17 3.32
CA GLU A 43 -1.10 8.09 4.64
C GLU A 43 -2.29 7.11 4.67
N THR A 44 -3.18 7.18 3.67
CA THR A 44 -4.32 6.26 3.57
C THR A 44 -3.85 4.81 3.43
N LEU A 45 -2.84 4.59 2.58
CA LEU A 45 -2.20 3.30 2.37
C LEU A 45 -1.55 2.79 3.66
N LEU A 46 -0.79 3.63 4.38
CA LEU A 46 -0.15 3.26 5.65
C LEU A 46 -1.18 2.87 6.71
N ALA A 47 -2.29 3.61 6.82
CA ALA A 47 -3.39 3.29 7.72
C ALA A 47 -4.07 1.95 7.35
N TRP A 48 -4.29 1.72 6.05
CA TRP A 48 -4.82 0.45 5.53
C TRP A 48 -3.85 -0.72 5.80
N LEU A 49 -2.56 -0.54 5.50
CA LEU A 49 -1.49 -1.52 5.76
C LEU A 49 -1.41 -1.86 7.24
N ASN A 50 -1.50 -0.87 8.13
CA ASN A 50 -1.46 -1.11 9.56
C ASN A 50 -2.68 -1.94 10.03
N ARG A 51 -3.86 -1.71 9.43
CA ARG A 51 -5.08 -2.48 9.69
C ARG A 51 -5.03 -3.91 9.10
N ASP A 52 -4.52 -4.05 7.89
CA ASP A 52 -4.34 -5.35 7.21
C ASP A 52 -3.24 -6.18 7.91
N LYS A 53 -2.11 -5.57 8.28
CA LYS A 53 -1.06 -6.21 9.09
C LYS A 53 -1.58 -6.68 10.44
N ALA A 54 -2.46 -5.93 11.09
CA ALA A 54 -3.12 -6.37 12.32
C ALA A 54 -4.09 -7.54 12.10
N SER A 55 -4.71 -7.61 10.90
CA SER A 55 -5.63 -8.71 10.54
C SER A 55 -4.88 -9.95 10.01
N THR A 56 -3.70 -9.76 9.41
CA THR A 56 -2.82 -10.84 8.94
C THR A 56 -1.86 -11.34 10.04
N SER A 57 -1.78 -10.62 11.17
CA SER A 57 -0.94 -10.97 12.33
C SER A 57 -1.76 -11.25 13.59
N GLN A 58 -2.93 -11.87 13.46
CA GLN A 58 -3.45 -12.73 14.52
C GLN A 58 -3.85 -14.11 13.98
N PRO A 59 -3.62 -15.16 14.78
CA PRO A 59 -2.98 -16.39 14.35
C PRO A 59 -3.92 -17.60 14.55
N ASP A 60 -3.57 -18.76 14.00
CA ASP A 60 -3.90 -20.11 14.49
C ASP A 60 -5.23 -20.32 15.26
N LYS A 61 -6.34 -20.70 14.57
CA LYS A 61 -7.30 -21.71 15.08
C LYS A 61 -8.42 -22.09 14.08
N LEU A 62 -8.17 -23.07 13.21
CA LEU A 62 -9.22 -24.02 12.77
C LEU A 62 -8.60 -25.32 12.22
N THR A 63 -8.05 -26.16 13.11
CA THR A 63 -8.05 -27.65 13.13
C THR A 63 -7.00 -28.13 14.11
#